data_AF-A0A7X6TG38-F1
#
_entry.id   AF-A0A7X6TG38-F1
#
_cell.length_a   1.000
_cell.length_b   1.000
_cell.length_c   1.000
_cell.angle_alpha   90.00
_cell.angle_beta   90.00
_cell.angle_gamma   90.00
#
_symmetry.space_group_name_H-M   'P 1'
#
loop_
_entity.id
_entity.type
_entity.pdbx_description
1 polymer ?
#
loop_
_entity_poly.entity_id
_entity_poly.type
_entity_poly.pdbx_seq_one_letter_code
_entity_poly.pdbx_strand_id
1 'polypeptide(L)'
;EVMLVHNLWGPQAATMKDKNAIVVRTSRSGMFCSEFEAFLYKHGADICHDSASKHDLLMGIGQKLPTVISVALAMTLNENRITSEDIASHCTLTSLYPILAMSRVHSQNPRTYAEIMSTAGDSRKIVLDFARNLDTVMRMADAAAIAELATLIDGNAEHLSEPFLKARMEQAKAVDEVLGRMI
;
A
#
# COMPACT_ATOMS: atom_id res chain seq x y z
N GLU A 1 19.07 -24.51 7.71
CA GLU A 1 18.97 -23.09 8.13
C GLU A 1 17.56 -22.57 7.83
N VAL A 2 17.11 -21.51 8.48
CA VAL A 2 15.79 -20.90 8.23
C VAL A 2 15.90 -19.38 8.23
N MET A 3 15.37 -18.77 7.18
CA MET A 3 15.20 -17.32 7.02
C MET A 3 13.90 -17.09 6.26
N LEU A 4 13.17 -16.05 6.62
CA LEU A 4 11.94 -15.68 5.95
C LEU A 4 12.25 -14.49 5.03
N VAL A 5 11.72 -14.55 3.81
CA VAL A 5 11.91 -13.51 2.82
C VAL A 5 10.58 -13.18 2.19
N HIS A 6 10.31 -11.90 2.04
CA HIS A 6 9.14 -11.39 1.34
C HIS A 6 9.60 -10.42 0.25
N ASN A 7 9.53 -10.87 -1.01
CA ASN A 7 9.76 -10.02 -2.16
C ASN A 7 8.53 -9.15 -2.45
N LEU A 8 8.68 -7.84 -2.49
CA LEU A 8 7.58 -6.91 -2.74
C LEU A 8 7.38 -6.65 -4.25
N TRP A 9 7.38 -7.73 -5.04
CA TRP A 9 7.15 -7.65 -6.48
C TRP A 9 6.44 -8.89 -7.02
N GLY A 10 5.60 -8.66 -8.03
CA GLY A 10 4.85 -9.73 -8.70
C GLY A 10 5.67 -10.49 -9.74
N PRO A 11 5.14 -11.60 -10.27
CA PRO A 11 5.82 -12.47 -11.23
C PRO A 11 6.15 -11.80 -12.57
N GLN A 12 5.50 -10.68 -12.89
CA GLN A 12 5.74 -9.90 -14.11
C GLN A 12 6.91 -8.90 -13.99
N ALA A 13 7.58 -8.83 -12.83
CA ALA A 13 8.74 -7.97 -12.66
C ALA A 13 9.90 -8.44 -13.55
N ALA A 14 10.31 -7.60 -14.51
CA ALA A 14 11.40 -7.93 -15.44
C ALA A 14 12.79 -8.05 -14.78
N THR A 15 12.95 -7.48 -13.59
CA THR A 15 14.20 -7.49 -12.81
C THR A 15 13.87 -7.33 -11.33
N MET A 16 14.75 -7.72 -10.41
CA MET A 16 14.65 -7.38 -8.98
C MET A 16 15.39 -6.08 -8.61
N LYS A 17 16.08 -5.45 -9.58
CA LYS A 17 16.75 -4.16 -9.37
C LYS A 17 15.77 -3.09 -8.87
N ASP A 18 16.19 -2.37 -7.84
CA ASP A 18 15.49 -1.26 -7.19
C ASP A 18 14.12 -1.67 -6.60
N LYS A 19 13.96 -2.96 -6.25
CA LYS A 19 12.75 -3.50 -5.61
C LYS A 19 13.06 -3.99 -4.21
N ASN A 20 12.10 -3.78 -3.32
CA ASN A 20 12.24 -4.11 -1.92
C ASN A 20 12.09 -5.60 -1.67
N ALA A 21 13.05 -6.19 -0.97
CA ALA A 21 12.96 -7.51 -0.35
C ALA A 21 13.06 -7.35 1.16
N ILE A 22 12.06 -7.85 1.90
CA ILE A 22 12.13 -7.86 3.36
C ILE A 22 12.69 -9.20 3.83
N VAL A 23 13.70 -9.15 4.68
CA VAL A 23 14.37 -10.32 5.25
C VAL A 23 14.15 -10.33 6.75
N VAL A 24 13.65 -11.46 7.26
CA VAL A 24 13.54 -11.73 8.70
C VAL A 24 14.44 -12.92 9.01
N ARG A 25 15.58 -12.63 9.63
CA ARG A 25 16.49 -13.65 10.15
C ARG A 25 15.91 -14.30 11.40
N THR A 26 16.18 -15.58 11.57
CA THR A 26 15.81 -16.38 12.75
C THR A 26 17.07 -16.84 13.48
N SER A 27 16.93 -17.40 14.68
CA SER A 27 18.05 -18.06 15.39
C SER A 27 18.68 -19.21 14.60
N ARG A 28 18.03 -19.69 13.54
CA ARG A 28 18.50 -20.76 12.65
C ARG A 28 19.03 -20.24 11.31
N SER A 29 19.17 -18.94 11.11
CA SER A 29 19.79 -18.37 9.92
C SER A 29 21.31 -18.55 9.98
N GLY A 30 21.91 -19.09 8.91
CA GLY A 30 23.34 -19.37 8.84
C GLY A 30 23.98 -18.90 7.54
N MET A 31 24.94 -19.69 7.05
CA MET A 31 25.75 -19.34 5.88
C MET A 31 24.91 -19.35 4.59
N PHE A 32 24.08 -20.37 4.38
CA PHE A 32 23.22 -20.45 3.20
C PHE A 32 22.19 -19.31 3.14
N CYS A 33 21.67 -18.87 4.28
CA CYS A 33 20.83 -17.67 4.35
C CYS A 33 21.60 -16.41 3.90
N SER A 34 22.86 -16.28 4.29
CA SER A 34 23.70 -15.14 3.90
C SER A 34 24.06 -15.17 2.42
N GLU A 35 24.33 -16.34 1.85
CA GLU A 35 24.52 -16.51 0.40
C GLU A 35 23.27 -16.14 -0.40
N PHE A 36 22.09 -16.50 0.10
CA PHE A 36 20.83 -16.11 -0.53
C PHE A 36 20.60 -14.58 -0.48
N GLU A 37 20.90 -13.93 0.65
CA GLU A 37 20.86 -12.46 0.72
C GLU A 37 21.86 -11.81 -0.24
N ALA A 38 23.08 -12.35 -0.33
CA ALA A 38 24.10 -11.87 -1.26
C ALA A 38 23.63 -12.01 -2.73
N PHE A 39 22.91 -13.08 -3.05
CA PHE A 39 22.27 -13.24 -4.36
C PHE A 39 21.25 -12.11 -4.64
N LEU A 40 20.34 -11.83 -3.69
CA LEU A 40 19.36 -10.74 -3.84
C LEU A 40 20.05 -9.38 -4.04
N TYR A 41 21.06 -9.09 -3.22
CA TYR A 41 21.84 -7.86 -3.30
C TYR A 41 22.57 -7.72 -4.64
N LYS A 42 23.22 -8.80 -5.11
CA LYS A 42 23.93 -8.83 -6.40
C LYS A 42 23.02 -8.48 -7.58
N HIS A 43 21.74 -8.86 -7.49
CA HIS A 43 20.74 -8.57 -8.51
C HIS A 43 19.99 -7.24 -8.29
N GLY A 44 20.44 -6.43 -7.33
CA GLY A 44 20.01 -5.06 -7.13
C GLY A 44 18.73 -4.91 -6.31
N ALA A 45 18.29 -5.94 -5.59
CA ALA A 45 17.20 -5.81 -4.64
C ALA A 45 17.64 -4.91 -3.47
N ASP A 46 16.74 -4.03 -3.02
CA ASP A 46 16.93 -3.26 -1.80
C ASP A 46 16.45 -4.10 -0.60
N ILE A 47 17.39 -4.49 0.26
CA ILE A 47 17.12 -5.44 1.34
C ILE A 47 16.83 -4.68 2.63
N CYS A 48 15.62 -4.87 3.15
CA CYS A 48 15.22 -4.37 4.46
C CYS A 48 15.20 -5.51 5.48
N HIS A 49 15.94 -5.37 6.58
CA HIS A 49 15.90 -6.33 7.68
C HIS A 49 14.88 -5.92 8.73
N ASP A 50 13.98 -6.84 9.08
CA ASP A 50 12.91 -6.61 10.05
C ASP A 50 12.80 -7.77 11.07
N SER A 51 12.09 -7.51 12.16
CA SER A 51 11.49 -8.58 12.97
C SER A 51 10.20 -9.07 12.32
N ALA A 52 9.76 -10.30 12.66
CA ALA A 52 8.48 -10.82 12.16
C ALA A 52 7.29 -9.91 12.54
N SER A 53 7.30 -9.34 13.75
CA SER A 53 6.24 -8.43 14.21
C SER A 53 6.23 -7.10 13.46
N LYS A 54 7.40 -6.51 13.23
CA LYS A 54 7.52 -5.25 12.49
C LYS A 54 7.14 -5.45 11.02
N HIS A 55 7.60 -6.53 10.40
CA HIS A 55 7.21 -6.92 9.05
C HIS A 55 5.68 -7.02 8.94
N ASP A 56 5.03 -7.81 9.79
CA ASP A 56 3.58 -8.01 9.73
C ASP A 56 2.82 -6.69 9.94
N LEU A 57 3.23 -5.88 10.93
CA LEU A 57 2.68 -4.55 11.14
C LEU A 57 2.74 -3.68 9.88
N LEU A 58 3.91 -3.60 9.24
CA LEU A 58 4.12 -2.79 8.04
C LEU A 58 3.42 -3.36 6.80
N MET A 59 3.26 -4.68 6.70
CA MET A 59 2.44 -5.30 5.65
C MET A 59 0.95 -4.99 5.85
N GLY A 60 0.53 -4.70 7.09
CA GLY A 60 -0.75 -4.07 7.39
C GLY A 60 -0.99 -2.81 6.56
N ILE A 61 0.00 -1.92 6.50
CA ILE A 61 -0.05 -0.66 5.74
C ILE A 61 0.23 -0.88 4.26
N GLY A 62 1.24 -1.67 3.92
CA GLY A 62 1.74 -1.80 2.54
C GLY A 62 0.93 -2.72 1.64
N GLN A 63 0.15 -3.65 2.20
CA GLN A 63 -0.57 -4.65 1.42
C GLN A 63 -2.00 -4.87 1.89
N LYS A 64 -2.19 -5.16 3.18
CA LYS A 64 -3.50 -5.58 3.69
C LYS A 64 -4.53 -4.47 3.59
N LEU A 65 -4.23 -3.28 4.14
CA LEU A 65 -5.14 -2.14 4.10
C LEU A 65 -5.43 -1.68 2.65
N PRO A 66 -4.44 -1.49 1.76
CA PRO A 66 -4.71 -1.16 0.35
C PRO A 66 -5.60 -2.16 -0.37
N THR A 67 -5.44 -3.46 -0.06
CA THR A 67 -6.29 -4.53 -0.61
C THR A 67 -7.73 -4.40 -0.12
N VAL A 68 -7.94 -4.19 1.19
CA VAL A 68 -9.28 -4.00 1.77
C VAL A 68 -9.95 -2.77 1.17
N ILE A 69 -9.24 -1.64 1.08
CA ILE A 69 -9.74 -0.41 0.47
C ILE A 69 -10.14 -0.66 -0.99
N SER A 70 -9.30 -1.37 -1.76
CA SER A 70 -9.57 -1.70 -3.16
C SER A 70 -10.86 -2.52 -3.34
N VAL A 71 -11.06 -3.55 -2.51
CA VAL A 71 -12.27 -4.39 -2.55
C VAL A 71 -13.49 -3.58 -2.13
N ALA A 72 -13.40 -2.81 -1.05
CA ALA A 72 -14.49 -1.95 -0.58
C ALA A 72 -14.88 -0.89 -1.63
N LEU A 73 -13.89 -0.28 -2.29
CA LEU A 73 -14.13 0.68 -3.37
C LEU A 73 -14.88 0.04 -4.54
N ALA A 74 -14.48 -1.16 -4.98
CA ALA A 74 -15.18 -1.88 -6.04
C ALA A 74 -16.63 -2.22 -5.65
N MET A 75 -16.85 -2.60 -4.39
CA MET A 75 -18.21 -2.82 -3.86
C MET A 75 -19.05 -1.54 -3.93
N THR A 76 -18.50 -0.39 -3.49
CA THR A 76 -19.20 0.90 -3.54
C THR A 76 -19.56 1.31 -4.97
N LEU A 77 -18.65 1.13 -5.93
CA LEU A 77 -18.94 1.40 -7.35
C LEU A 77 -20.11 0.54 -7.85
N ASN A 78 -20.08 -0.76 -7.55
CA ASN A 78 -21.12 -1.69 -7.94
C ASN A 78 -22.49 -1.35 -7.29
N GLU A 79 -22.50 -1.04 -5.99
CA GLU A 79 -23.72 -0.66 -5.26
C GLU A 79 -24.37 0.62 -5.81
N ASN A 80 -23.56 1.57 -6.26
CA ASN A 80 -24.01 2.84 -6.84
C ASN A 80 -24.16 2.81 -8.38
N ARG A 81 -23.94 1.64 -9.01
CA ARG A 81 -24.00 1.44 -10.47
C ARG A 81 -23.10 2.40 -11.26
N ILE A 82 -21.94 2.74 -10.69
CA ILE A 82 -20.94 3.57 -11.33
C ILE A 82 -20.14 2.71 -12.32
N THR A 83 -20.14 3.10 -13.59
CA THR A 83 -19.48 2.39 -14.68
C THR A 83 -18.03 2.84 -14.87
N SER A 84 -17.28 2.09 -15.68
CA SER A 84 -15.94 2.50 -16.13
C SER A 84 -15.95 3.84 -16.86
N GLU A 85 -16.99 4.08 -17.66
CA GLU A 85 -17.21 5.29 -18.44
C GLU A 85 -17.46 6.50 -17.53
N ASP A 86 -18.21 6.31 -16.44
CA ASP A 86 -18.45 7.36 -15.44
C ASP A 86 -17.13 7.76 -14.75
N ILE A 87 -16.31 6.76 -14.38
CA ILE A 87 -14.99 6.97 -13.78
C ILE A 87 -14.08 7.74 -14.73
N ALA A 88 -14.01 7.32 -16.00
CA ALA A 88 -13.15 7.95 -17.01
C ALA A 88 -13.51 9.41 -17.26
N SER A 89 -14.81 9.76 -17.19
CA SER A 89 -15.29 11.12 -17.44
C SER A 89 -15.20 12.06 -16.24
N HIS A 90 -15.08 11.54 -15.01
CA HIS A 90 -15.18 12.35 -13.78
C HIS A 90 -13.98 12.23 -12.81
N CYS A 91 -12.96 11.43 -13.13
CA CYS A 91 -11.76 11.33 -12.31
C CYS A 91 -10.71 12.39 -12.68
N THR A 92 -10.17 13.07 -11.66
CA THR A 92 -8.88 13.75 -11.79
C THR A 92 -7.74 12.73 -11.88
N LEU A 93 -6.55 13.14 -12.34
CA LEU A 93 -5.37 12.27 -12.34
C LEU A 93 -5.09 11.69 -10.94
N THR A 94 -5.26 12.49 -9.88
CA THR A 94 -5.12 12.03 -8.49
C THR A 94 -6.18 11.00 -8.11
N SER A 95 -7.43 11.21 -8.52
CA SER A 95 -8.54 10.27 -8.27
C SER A 95 -8.35 8.93 -9.00
N LEU A 96 -7.54 8.88 -10.06
CA LEU A 96 -7.23 7.63 -10.77
C LEU A 96 -6.31 6.69 -9.97
N TYR A 97 -5.50 7.19 -9.04
CA TYR A 97 -4.56 6.35 -8.29
C TYR A 97 -5.26 5.19 -7.55
N PRO A 98 -6.31 5.43 -6.72
CA PRO A 98 -7.04 4.34 -6.08
C PRO A 98 -7.76 3.43 -7.08
N ILE A 99 -8.20 3.94 -8.23
CA ILE A 99 -8.83 3.13 -9.29
C ILE A 99 -7.82 2.18 -9.95
N LEU A 100 -6.60 2.65 -10.22
CA LEU A 100 -5.52 1.82 -10.76
C LEU A 100 -5.08 0.76 -9.74
N ALA A 101 -4.98 1.12 -8.46
CA ALA A 101 -4.70 0.16 -7.39
C ALA A 101 -5.80 -0.92 -7.30
N MET A 102 -7.06 -0.50 -7.31
CA MET A 102 -8.22 -1.39 -7.32
C MET A 102 -8.21 -2.34 -8.52
N SER A 103 -7.95 -1.82 -9.72
CA SER A 103 -7.87 -2.62 -10.95
C SER A 103 -6.77 -3.69 -10.88
N ARG A 104 -5.63 -3.39 -10.24
CA ARG A 104 -4.54 -4.38 -10.05
C ARG A 104 -4.96 -5.53 -9.14
N VAL A 105 -5.71 -5.25 -8.08
CA VAL A 105 -6.23 -6.29 -7.16
C VAL A 105 -7.21 -7.22 -7.90
N HIS A 106 -8.13 -6.65 -8.67
CA HIS A 106 -9.19 -7.41 -9.35
C HIS A 106 -8.75 -8.10 -10.65
N SER A 107 -7.60 -7.74 -11.21
CA SER A 107 -7.02 -8.38 -12.42
C SER A 107 -6.07 -9.55 -12.10
N GLN A 108 -5.86 -9.84 -10.83
CA GLN A 108 -4.94 -10.87 -10.34
C GLN A 108 -5.70 -11.99 -9.62
N ASN A 109 -4.99 -12.97 -9.08
CA ASN A 109 -5.60 -14.13 -8.44
C ASN A 109 -6.39 -13.71 -7.17
N PRO A 110 -7.73 -13.85 -7.13
CA PRO A 110 -8.54 -13.41 -5.99
C PRO A 110 -8.19 -14.15 -4.71
N ARG A 111 -7.70 -15.40 -4.80
CA ARG A 111 -7.28 -16.19 -3.63
C ARG A 111 -6.12 -15.53 -2.91
N THR A 112 -5.14 -14.99 -3.64
CA THR A 112 -3.98 -14.31 -3.06
C THR A 112 -4.41 -13.14 -2.19
N TYR A 113 -5.33 -12.31 -2.68
CA TYR A 113 -5.83 -11.17 -1.92
C TYR A 113 -6.74 -11.56 -0.77
N ALA A 114 -7.54 -12.62 -0.93
CA ALA A 114 -8.31 -13.18 0.19
C ALA A 114 -7.39 -13.67 1.32
N GLU A 115 -6.29 -14.33 0.99
CA GLU A 115 -5.28 -14.78 1.96
C GLU A 115 -4.56 -13.60 2.64
N ILE A 116 -4.18 -12.55 1.87
CA ILE A 116 -3.61 -11.29 2.41
C ILE A 116 -4.58 -10.59 3.36
N MET A 117 -5.88 -10.56 3.06
CA MET A 117 -6.87 -9.95 3.95
C MET A 117 -7.11 -10.81 5.20
N SER A 118 -6.99 -12.13 5.06
CA SER A 118 -7.28 -13.09 6.13
C SER A 118 -6.11 -13.35 7.08
N THR A 119 -4.90 -12.85 6.81
CA THR A 119 -3.75 -13.02 7.71
C THR A 119 -4.04 -12.48 9.11
N ALA A 120 -3.75 -13.29 10.12
CA ALA A 120 -3.78 -12.87 11.51
C ALA A 120 -2.48 -12.13 11.88
N GLY A 121 -2.48 -11.47 13.04
CA GLY A 121 -1.31 -10.77 13.57
C GLY A 121 -1.51 -9.26 13.73
N ASP A 122 -0.40 -8.54 13.83
CA ASP A 122 -0.32 -7.09 14.02
C ASP A 122 -0.85 -6.31 12.82
N SER A 123 -0.88 -6.90 11.62
CA SER A 123 -1.50 -6.29 10.43
C SER A 123 -3.01 -6.07 10.60
N ARG A 124 -3.69 -6.90 11.41
CA ARG A 124 -5.14 -6.78 11.65
C ARG A 124 -5.52 -5.45 12.28
N LYS A 125 -4.72 -4.95 13.24
CA LYS A 125 -5.06 -3.71 13.95
C LYS A 125 -5.08 -2.52 12.99
N ILE A 126 -4.18 -2.48 12.01
CA ILE A 126 -4.09 -1.38 11.04
C ILE A 126 -5.41 -1.18 10.29
N VAL A 127 -6.05 -2.26 9.85
CA VAL A 127 -7.34 -2.17 9.13
C VAL A 127 -8.45 -1.67 10.06
N LEU A 128 -8.49 -2.16 11.30
CA LEU A 128 -9.49 -1.75 12.28
C LEU A 128 -9.30 -0.29 12.72
N ASP A 129 -8.05 0.13 12.87
CA ASP A 129 -7.68 1.50 13.26
C ASP A 129 -8.02 2.47 12.13
N PHE A 130 -7.72 2.09 10.88
CA PHE A 130 -8.14 2.84 9.71
C PHE A 130 -9.66 2.98 9.64
N ALA A 131 -10.42 1.90 9.85
CA ALA A 131 -11.89 1.95 9.82
C ALA A 131 -12.45 2.93 10.87
N ARG A 132 -11.90 2.95 12.09
CA ARG A 132 -12.29 3.90 13.13
C ARG A 132 -11.92 5.35 12.77
N ASN A 133 -10.75 5.55 12.17
CA ASN A 133 -10.31 6.86 11.73
C ASN A 133 -11.16 7.37 10.56
N LEU A 134 -11.51 6.51 9.60
CA LEU A 134 -12.39 6.85 8.49
C LEU A 134 -13.77 7.29 9.00
N ASP A 135 -14.36 6.52 9.90
CA ASP A 135 -15.64 6.87 10.52
C ASP A 135 -15.57 8.19 11.30
N THR A 136 -14.45 8.47 11.97
CA THR A 136 -14.23 9.77 12.63
C THR A 136 -14.20 10.91 11.61
N VAL A 137 -13.44 10.78 10.52
CA VAL A 137 -13.35 11.78 9.45
C VAL A 137 -14.72 11.99 8.78
N MET A 138 -15.48 10.92 8.52
CA MET A 138 -16.83 11.00 7.97
C MET A 138 -17.75 11.81 8.88
N ARG A 139 -17.76 11.50 10.18
CA ARG A 139 -18.59 12.24 11.15
C ARG A 139 -18.24 13.72 11.25
N MET A 140 -16.95 14.06 11.17
CA MET A 140 -16.49 15.45 11.14
C MET A 140 -16.93 16.16 9.85
N ALA A 141 -16.83 15.48 8.70
CA ALA A 141 -17.27 16.02 7.41
C ALA A 141 -18.78 16.25 7.37
N ASP A 142 -19.58 15.29 7.85
CA ASP A 142 -21.04 15.40 7.94
C ASP A 142 -21.48 16.55 8.85
N ALA A 143 -20.71 16.83 9.91
CA ALA A 143 -20.92 17.96 10.81
C ALA A 143 -20.39 19.29 10.25
N ALA A 144 -19.82 19.31 9.05
CA ALA A 144 -19.13 20.47 8.46
C ALA A 144 -18.08 21.10 9.40
N ALA A 145 -17.37 20.26 10.17
CA ALA A 145 -16.34 20.65 11.13
C ALA A 145 -15.02 21.03 10.43
N ILE A 146 -15.07 22.08 9.60
CA ILE A 146 -13.97 22.47 8.69
C ILE A 146 -12.70 22.83 9.46
N ALA A 147 -12.82 23.60 10.55
CA ALA A 147 -11.67 24.05 11.33
C ALA A 147 -10.97 22.87 12.03
N GLU A 148 -11.76 21.94 12.56
CA GLU A 148 -11.26 20.73 13.20
C GLU A 148 -10.63 19.77 12.20
N LEU A 149 -11.23 19.62 11.00
CA LEU A 149 -10.63 18.85 9.91
C LEU A 149 -9.30 19.44 9.45
N ALA A 150 -9.21 20.77 9.28
CA ALA A 150 -7.98 21.44 8.91
C ALA A 150 -6.88 21.21 9.96
N THR A 151 -7.22 21.39 11.24
CA THR A 151 -6.30 21.13 12.37
C THR A 151 -5.81 19.68 12.38
N LEU A 152 -6.70 18.72 12.11
CA LEU A 152 -6.36 17.30 12.03
C LEU A 152 -5.43 17.00 10.83
N ILE A 153 -5.66 17.63 9.68
CA ILE A 153 -4.79 17.50 8.50
C ILE A 153 -3.39 18.07 8.79
N ASP A 154 -3.31 19.25 9.41
CA ASP A 154 -2.04 19.88 9.76
C ASP A 154 -1.26 19.03 10.77
N GLY A 155 -1.92 18.51 11.80
CA GLY A 155 -1.29 17.61 12.77
C GLY A 155 -0.77 16.30 12.13
N ASN A 156 -1.50 15.75 11.15
CA ASN A 156 -1.01 14.60 10.38
C ASN A 156 0.20 14.95 9.51
N ALA A 157 0.22 16.17 8.93
CA ALA A 157 1.34 16.64 8.12
C ALA A 157 2.62 16.79 8.96
N GLU A 158 2.51 17.27 10.20
CA GLU A 158 3.63 17.34 11.15
C GLU A 158 4.22 15.96 11.43
N HIS A 159 3.37 14.95 11.68
CA HIS A 159 3.81 13.57 11.90
C HIS A 159 4.54 12.99 10.68
N LEU A 160 4.05 13.28 9.48
CA LEU A 160 4.64 12.80 8.22
C LEU A 160 5.91 13.55 7.85
N SER A 161 6.11 14.76 8.37
CA SER A 161 7.21 15.70 8.08
C SER A 161 7.16 16.31 6.67
N GLU A 162 7.52 17.59 6.58
CA GLU A 162 7.60 18.33 5.31
C GLU A 162 8.52 17.67 4.26
N PRO A 163 9.75 17.19 4.60
CA PRO A 163 10.64 16.58 3.61
C PRO A 163 10.04 15.35 2.95
N PHE A 164 9.36 14.49 3.73
CA PHE A 164 8.69 13.31 3.22
C PHE A 164 7.53 13.70 2.29
N LEU A 165 6.66 14.62 2.73
CA LEU A 165 5.51 15.07 1.95
C LEU A 165 5.93 15.69 0.61
N LYS A 166 6.98 16.53 0.63
CA LYS A 166 7.54 17.13 -0.59
C LYS A 166 8.06 16.06 -1.54
N ALA A 167 8.83 15.09 -1.04
CA ALA A 167 9.34 14.00 -1.87
C ALA A 167 8.22 13.13 -2.46
N ARG A 168 7.14 12.85 -1.70
CA ARG A 168 5.97 12.11 -2.23
C ARG A 168 5.19 12.92 -3.26
N MET A 169 5.09 14.24 -3.07
CA MET A 169 4.43 15.12 -4.03
C MET A 169 5.18 15.19 -5.37
N GLU A 170 6.52 15.19 -5.34
CA GLU A 170 7.35 15.11 -6.55
C GLU A 170 7.11 13.80 -7.32
N GLN A 171 6.99 12.68 -6.60
CA GLN A 171 6.66 11.39 -7.21
C GLN A 171 5.24 11.36 -7.80
N ALA A 172 4.26 11.91 -7.10
CA ALA A 172 2.89 12.01 -7.61
C ALA A 172 2.86 12.79 -8.93
N LYS A 173 3.54 13.94 -8.99
CA LYS A 173 3.66 14.72 -10.23
C LYS A 173 4.29 13.95 -11.38
N ALA A 174 5.33 13.15 -11.10
CA ALA A 174 5.96 12.31 -12.13
C ALA A 174 4.99 11.23 -12.64
N VAL A 175 4.18 10.64 -11.75
CA VAL A 175 3.13 9.69 -12.14
C VAL A 175 2.06 10.39 -12.97
N ASP A 176 1.61 11.58 -12.56
CA ASP A 176 0.62 12.38 -13.30
C ASP A 176 1.10 12.73 -14.71
N GLU A 177 2.37 13.09 -14.87
CA GLU A 177 2.95 13.38 -16.18
C GLU A 177 2.92 12.16 -17.10
N VAL A 178 3.17 10.96 -16.56
CA VAL A 178 3.10 9.71 -17.34
C VAL A 178 1.66 9.36 -17.67
N LEU A 179 0.75 9.39 -16.69
CA LEU A 179 -0.66 9.05 -16.89
C LEU A 179 -1.36 10.04 -17.83
N GLY A 180 -1.08 11.34 -17.69
CA GLY A 180 -1.66 12.38 -18.54
C GLY A 180 -1.24 12.29 -20.02
N ARG A 181 -0.19 11.52 -20.35
CA ARG A 181 0.19 11.22 -21.74
C ARG A 181 -0.50 9.97 -22.29
N MET A 182 -1.14 9.16 -21.43
CA MET A 182 -1.78 7.90 -21.78
C MET A 182 -3.30 8.00 -21.92
N ILE A 183 -3.88 9.11 -21.44
CA ILE A 183 -5.29 9.51 -21.56
C ILE A 183 -5.40 10.50 -22.71
#